data_AF-R7U8A6-F1
#
_entry.id   AF-R7U8A6-F1
#
_cell.length_a   1.000
_cell.length_b   1.000
_cell.length_c   1.000
_cell.angle_alpha   90.00
_cell.angle_beta   90.00
_cell.angle_gamma   90.00
#
_symmetry.space_group_name_H-M   'P 1'
#
loop_
_entity.id
_entity.type
_entity.pdbx_description
1 polymer ?
#
loop_
_entity_poly.entity_id
_entity_poly.type
_entity_poly.pdbx_seq_one_letter_code
_entity_poly.pdbx_strand_id
1 'polypeptide(L)'
;MVDKDLKLVQAIKNVYAESSVLLCWFHVLQSLHRWLNTTGGGGLTGPSNVVQRKAVIDFMRNLKAHATETDFNNAVEAACATIPAKVWKYLKVNWFAIAPMWANFGRRFFHEGCETNNLSERYFNCFTVSHLILMNLFDFRMFLRLKYQFLRGVANRRLDDLLIILSVTVKQYFG
;
A
#
# COMPACT_ATOMS: atom_id res chain seq x y z
N MET A 1 -1.68 8.44 1.05
CA MET A 1 -1.55 6.99 1.29
C MET A 1 -0.54 6.78 2.38
N VAL A 2 -0.81 5.94 3.37
CA VAL A 2 0.04 5.80 4.56
C VAL A 2 0.14 4.35 5.01
N ASP A 3 1.07 4.08 5.92
CA ASP A 3 1.14 2.82 6.64
C ASP A 3 0.04 2.76 7.70
N LYS A 4 -0.18 1.57 8.27
CA LYS A 4 -1.13 1.38 9.38
C LYS A 4 -0.55 1.93 10.69
N ASP A 5 -0.39 3.25 10.75
CA ASP A 5 -0.10 4.00 11.97
C ASP A 5 -1.33 4.81 12.36
N LEU A 6 -2.02 4.37 13.41
CA LEU A 6 -3.25 5.01 13.87
C LEU A 6 -3.03 6.44 14.37
N LYS A 7 -1.84 6.77 14.88
CA LYS A 7 -1.51 8.14 15.32
C LYS A 7 -1.39 9.05 14.09
N LEU A 8 -0.69 8.59 13.05
CA LEU A 8 -0.58 9.33 11.79
C LEU A 8 -1.95 9.50 11.12
N VAL A 9 -2.74 8.44 11.06
CA VAL A 9 -4.10 8.48 10.50
C VAL A 9 -4.96 9.50 11.24
N GLN A 10 -4.91 9.50 12.57
CA GLN A 10 -5.68 10.45 13.38
C GLN A 10 -5.20 11.90 13.19
N ALA A 11 -3.88 12.11 13.15
CA ALA A 11 -3.31 13.43 12.90
C ALA A 11 -3.76 14.00 11.54
N ILE A 12 -3.74 13.18 10.48
CA ILE A 12 -4.22 13.59 9.16
C ILE A 12 -5.71 13.96 9.21
N LYS A 13 -6.54 13.13 9.85
CA LYS A 13 -7.98 13.40 9.98
C LYS A 13 -8.27 14.67 10.81
N ASN A 14 -7.45 14.98 11.80
CA ASN A 14 -7.62 16.18 12.61
C ASN A 14 -7.32 17.47 11.81
N VAL A 15 -6.34 17.42 10.90
CA VAL A 15 -5.95 18.58 10.08
C VAL A 15 -6.77 18.68 8.80
N TYR A 16 -7.09 17.54 8.19
CA TYR A 16 -7.78 17.43 6.92
C TYR A 16 -9.00 16.49 7.06
N ALA A 17 -10.03 16.95 7.76
CA ALA A 17 -11.22 16.14 8.08
C ALA A 17 -11.93 15.58 6.84
N GLU A 18 -11.93 16.33 5.74
CA GLU A 18 -12.55 15.94 4.46
C GLU A 18 -11.72 14.92 3.65
N SER A 19 -10.46 14.66 4.06
CA SER A 19 -9.57 13.77 3.32
C SER A 19 -9.80 12.32 3.68
N SER A 20 -10.03 11.50 2.64
CA SER A 20 -10.00 10.05 2.77
C SER A 20 -8.55 9.55 2.95
N VAL A 21 -8.29 8.89 4.07
CA VAL A 21 -6.98 8.27 4.34
C VAL A 21 -6.99 6.82 3.84
N LEU A 22 -6.12 6.52 2.88
CA LEU A 22 -5.93 5.17 2.35
C LEU A 22 -4.64 4.54 2.86
N LEU A 23 -4.71 3.27 3.20
CA LEU A 23 -3.56 2.45 3.52
C LEU A 23 -2.89 1.94 2.24
N CYS A 24 -1.56 1.84 2.31
CA CYS A 24 -0.78 1.15 1.28
C CYS A 24 -1.14 -0.34 1.28
N TRP A 25 -1.63 -0.85 0.14
CA TRP A 25 -2.04 -2.25 0.01
C TRP A 25 -0.88 -3.22 0.23
N PHE A 26 0.31 -2.85 -0.25
CA PHE A 26 1.52 -3.62 -0.02
C PHE A 26 1.78 -3.82 1.48
N HIS A 27 1.67 -2.76 2.29
CA HIS A 27 1.89 -2.85 3.73
C HIS A 27 0.77 -3.60 4.45
N VAL A 28 -0.46 -3.57 3.95
CA VAL A 28 -1.55 -4.42 4.45
C VAL A 28 -1.20 -5.90 4.27
N LEU A 29 -0.87 -6.32 3.04
CA LEU A 29 -0.51 -7.71 2.76
C LEU A 29 0.78 -8.13 3.46
N GLN A 30 1.81 -7.28 3.47
CA GLN A 30 3.08 -7.57 4.14
C GLN A 30 2.89 -7.75 5.65
N SER A 31 2.08 -6.90 6.28
CA SER A 31 1.76 -7.02 7.71
C SER A 31 1.03 -8.33 8.03
N LEU A 32 0.04 -8.71 7.21
CA LEU A 32 -0.66 -9.97 7.36
C LEU A 32 0.27 -11.17 7.13
N HIS A 33 1.07 -11.14 6.07
CA HIS A 33 2.02 -12.19 5.76
C HIS A 33 3.03 -12.39 6.89
N ARG A 34 3.63 -11.31 7.41
CA ARG A 34 4.53 -11.37 8.57
C ARG A 34 3.81 -11.98 9.77
N TRP A 35 2.62 -11.49 10.10
CA TRP A 35 1.85 -12.00 11.24
C TRP A 35 1.57 -13.50 11.14
N LEU A 36 1.11 -13.99 9.98
CA LEU A 36 0.83 -15.42 9.74
C LEU A 36 2.06 -16.33 9.90
N ASN A 37 3.27 -15.78 9.71
CA ASN A 37 4.53 -16.51 9.87
C ASN A 37 5.12 -16.40 11.30
N THR A 38 4.51 -15.62 12.19
CA THR A 38 4.92 -15.58 13.61
C THR A 38 4.31 -16.74 14.39
N THR A 39 4.96 -17.19 15.46
CA THR A 39 4.50 -18.29 16.36
C THR A 39 3.11 -18.02 16.96
N GLY A 40 2.69 -16.76 17.06
CA GLY A 40 1.34 -16.35 17.49
C GLY A 40 0.31 -16.20 16.36
N GLY A 41 0.74 -16.29 15.10
CA GLY A 41 0.06 -15.97 13.83
C GLY A 41 -1.09 -16.87 13.43
N GLY A 42 -2.01 -17.16 14.35
CA GLY A 42 -3.17 -18.00 14.05
C GLY A 42 -2.92 -19.50 14.14
N GLY A 43 -1.72 -19.93 14.56
CA GLY A 43 -1.34 -21.36 14.58
C GLY A 43 -0.88 -21.88 13.21
N LEU A 44 -0.63 -20.99 12.25
CA LEU A 44 -0.28 -21.33 10.87
C LEU A 44 1.23 -21.27 10.59
N THR A 45 2.08 -21.41 11.61
CA THR A 45 3.54 -21.43 11.43
C THR A 45 4.04 -22.73 10.84
N GLY A 46 5.22 -22.68 10.23
CA GLY A 46 5.92 -23.85 9.72
C GLY A 46 5.53 -24.24 8.28
N PRO A 47 6.28 -25.17 7.67
CA PRO A 47 6.16 -25.51 6.25
C PRO A 47 4.85 -26.23 5.89
N SER A 48 4.23 -26.97 6.81
CA SER A 48 2.96 -27.67 6.57
C SER A 48 1.76 -26.76 6.33
N ASN A 49 1.83 -25.50 6.78
CA ASN A 49 0.72 -24.54 6.72
C ASN A 49 0.80 -23.59 5.51
N VAL A 50 1.73 -23.79 4.57
CA VAL A 50 1.94 -22.90 3.40
C VAL A 50 0.66 -22.72 2.59
N VAL A 51 -0.07 -23.81 2.31
CA VAL A 51 -1.32 -23.77 1.54
C VAL A 51 -2.38 -22.94 2.24
N GLN A 52 -2.52 -23.11 3.55
CA GLN A 52 -3.52 -22.38 4.32
C GLN A 52 -3.16 -20.89 4.47
N ARG A 53 -1.88 -20.55 4.66
CA ARG A 53 -1.42 -19.15 4.64
C ARG A 53 -1.70 -18.50 3.29
N LYS A 54 -1.42 -19.21 2.19
CA LYS A 54 -1.72 -18.73 0.84
C LYS A 54 -3.22 -18.48 0.66
N ALA A 55 -4.08 -19.40 1.10
CA ALA A 55 -5.54 -19.23 1.03
C ALA A 55 -6.02 -17.98 1.78
N VAL A 56 -5.46 -17.68 2.95
CA VAL A 56 -5.79 -16.45 3.71
C VAL A 56 -5.33 -15.18 2.96
N ILE A 57 -4.15 -15.20 2.34
CA ILE A 57 -3.64 -14.08 1.54
C ILE A 57 -4.49 -13.87 0.29
N ASP A 58 -4.83 -14.94 -0.43
CA ASP A 58 -5.65 -14.89 -1.63
C ASP A 58 -7.08 -14.41 -1.29
N PHE A 59 -7.64 -14.85 -0.17
CA PHE A 59 -8.90 -14.32 0.36
C PHE A 59 -8.85 -12.80 0.57
N MET A 60 -7.79 -12.28 1.20
CA MET A 60 -7.65 -10.83 1.40
C MET A 60 -7.49 -10.07 0.08
N ARG A 61 -6.80 -10.64 -0.92
CA ARG A 61 -6.71 -10.06 -2.27
C ARG A 61 -8.08 -9.97 -2.94
N ASN A 62 -8.87 -11.05 -2.86
CA ASN A 62 -10.23 -11.08 -3.40
C ASN A 62 -11.11 -10.03 -2.70
N LEU A 63 -11.02 -9.92 -1.36
CA LEU A 63 -11.76 -8.92 -0.61
C LEU A 63 -11.47 -7.49 -1.07
N LYS A 64 -10.20 -7.16 -1.32
CA LYS A 64 -9.83 -5.82 -1.82
C LYS A 64 -10.51 -5.49 -3.14
N ALA A 65 -10.70 -6.48 -4.01
CA ALA A 65 -11.18 -6.28 -5.37
C ALA A 65 -12.67 -5.96 -5.47
N HIS A 66 -13.46 -6.18 -4.40
CA HIS A 66 -14.90 -5.94 -4.44
C HIS A 66 -15.26 -4.49 -4.76
N ALA A 67 -16.28 -4.36 -5.62
CA ALA A 67 -16.76 -3.09 -6.15
C ALA A 67 -17.65 -2.34 -5.15
N THR A 68 -18.28 -3.03 -4.21
CA THR A 68 -19.13 -2.40 -3.18
C THR A 68 -18.81 -2.92 -1.79
N GLU A 69 -19.19 -2.15 -0.77
CA GLU A 69 -19.10 -2.59 0.62
C GLU A 69 -20.04 -3.77 0.91
N THR A 70 -21.21 -3.81 0.25
CA THR A 70 -22.14 -4.94 0.35
C THR A 70 -21.53 -6.24 -0.17
N ASP A 71 -20.89 -6.21 -1.35
CA ASP A 71 -20.23 -7.40 -1.91
C ASP A 71 -19.10 -7.89 -0.99
N PHE A 72 -18.35 -6.95 -0.42
CA PHE A 72 -17.32 -7.26 0.56
C PHE A 72 -17.90 -7.94 1.80
N ASN A 73 -18.97 -7.41 2.37
CA ASN A 73 -19.59 -7.97 3.57
C ASN A 73 -20.16 -9.38 3.30
N ASN A 74 -20.82 -9.57 2.16
CA ASN A 74 -21.30 -10.89 1.72
C ASN A 74 -20.15 -11.91 1.58
N ALA A 75 -19.01 -11.50 1.00
CA ALA A 75 -17.84 -12.35 0.86
C ALA A 75 -17.17 -12.68 2.21
N VAL A 76 -17.15 -11.72 3.14
CA VAL A 76 -16.70 -11.94 4.52
C VAL A 76 -17.61 -12.99 5.19
N GLU A 77 -18.93 -12.81 5.16
CA GLU A 77 -19.87 -13.74 5.78
C GLU A 77 -19.73 -15.16 5.22
N ALA A 78 -19.63 -15.31 3.89
CA ALA A 78 -19.44 -16.60 3.24
C ALA A 78 -18.14 -17.32 3.62
N ALA A 79 -17.08 -16.57 3.95
CA ALA A 79 -15.77 -17.12 4.30
C ALA A 79 -15.59 -17.41 5.81
N CYS A 80 -16.54 -17.03 6.65
CA CYS A 80 -16.41 -17.14 8.11
C CYS A 80 -16.14 -18.59 8.58
N ALA A 81 -16.65 -19.59 7.87
CA ALA A 81 -16.48 -21.00 8.20
C ALA A 81 -15.19 -21.63 7.62
N THR A 82 -14.57 -21.01 6.62
CA THR A 82 -13.42 -21.59 5.89
C THR A 82 -12.08 -21.13 6.45
N ILE A 83 -12.06 -20.01 7.16
CA ILE A 83 -10.86 -19.43 7.76
C ILE A 83 -10.71 -19.90 9.22
N PRO A 84 -9.51 -20.32 9.67
CA PRO A 84 -9.28 -20.70 11.06
C PRO A 84 -9.72 -19.63 12.04
N ALA A 85 -10.43 -20.03 13.10
CA ALA A 85 -11.06 -19.10 14.05
C ALA A 85 -10.10 -18.05 14.64
N LYS A 86 -8.84 -18.43 14.93
CA LYS A 86 -7.83 -17.50 15.45
C LYS A 86 -7.41 -16.46 14.40
N VAL A 87 -7.28 -16.87 13.13
CA VAL A 87 -7.02 -15.97 12.00
C VAL A 87 -8.23 -15.07 11.76
N TRP A 88 -9.44 -15.64 11.76
CA TRP A 88 -10.69 -14.90 11.60
C TRP A 88 -10.83 -13.78 12.62
N LYS A 89 -10.63 -14.10 13.91
CA LYS A 89 -10.67 -13.12 15.00
C LYS A 89 -9.66 -11.99 14.76
N TYR A 90 -8.43 -12.33 14.35
CA TYR A 90 -7.42 -11.33 14.02
C TYR A 90 -7.83 -10.42 12.87
N LEU A 91 -8.31 -11.01 11.76
CA LEU A 91 -8.75 -10.25 10.58
C LEU A 91 -9.89 -9.30 10.89
N LYS A 92 -10.90 -9.77 11.65
CA LYS A 92 -12.06 -8.96 12.05
C LYS A 92 -11.65 -7.73 12.84
N VAL A 93 -10.78 -7.89 13.83
CA VAL A 93 -10.32 -6.80 14.70
C VAL A 93 -9.36 -5.86 13.98
N ASN A 94 -8.44 -6.39 13.17
CA ASN A 94 -7.30 -5.60 12.68
C ASN A 94 -7.46 -5.06 11.26
N TRP A 95 -8.32 -5.67 10.44
CA TRP A 95 -8.39 -5.35 9.01
C TRP A 95 -9.81 -5.05 8.55
N PHE A 96 -10.82 -5.84 8.95
CA PHE A 96 -12.19 -5.61 8.47
C PHE A 96 -12.79 -4.32 9.04
N ALA A 97 -12.55 -4.01 10.32
CA ALA A 97 -13.00 -2.76 10.95
C ALA A 97 -12.45 -1.48 10.26
N ILE A 98 -11.37 -1.61 9.49
CA ILE A 98 -10.74 -0.51 8.74
C ILE A 98 -10.75 -0.76 7.23
N ALA A 99 -11.63 -1.65 6.74
CA ALA A 99 -11.79 -1.97 5.32
C ALA A 99 -11.95 -0.75 4.40
N PRO A 100 -12.69 0.31 4.77
CA PRO A 100 -12.81 1.52 3.95
C PRO A 100 -11.47 2.21 3.63
N MET A 101 -10.39 1.90 4.37
CA MET A 101 -9.07 2.49 4.13
C MET A 101 -8.20 1.67 3.17
N TRP A 102 -8.51 0.40 2.87
CA TRP A 102 -7.64 -0.46 2.05
C TRP A 102 -8.36 -1.26 0.95
N ALA A 103 -9.64 -1.55 1.10
CA ALA A 103 -10.45 -2.18 0.07
C ALA A 103 -10.78 -1.16 -1.04
N ASN A 104 -11.12 -1.62 -2.25
CA ASN A 104 -11.44 -0.70 -3.33
C ASN A 104 -12.78 0.00 -3.08
N PHE A 105 -13.85 -0.73 -2.74
CA PHE A 105 -15.21 -0.20 -2.59
C PHE A 105 -15.59 0.72 -3.76
N GLY A 106 -15.34 0.23 -4.98
CA GLY A 106 -15.71 0.92 -6.22
C GLY A 106 -14.72 1.99 -6.66
N ARG A 107 -13.72 2.32 -5.83
CA ARG A 107 -12.63 3.20 -6.23
C ARG A 107 -11.78 2.53 -7.29
N ARG A 108 -11.65 3.20 -8.43
CA ARG A 108 -10.77 2.80 -9.53
C ARG A 108 -9.52 3.65 -9.49
N PHE A 109 -8.41 3.02 -9.13
CA PHE A 109 -7.10 3.64 -9.21
C PHE A 109 -6.34 3.00 -10.36
N PHE A 110 -5.86 3.82 -11.30
CA PHE A 110 -5.01 3.33 -12.36
C PHE A 110 -3.63 3.01 -11.77
N HIS A 111 -3.21 1.76 -11.93
CA HIS A 111 -2.00 1.25 -11.30
C HIS A 111 -1.01 0.63 -12.30
N GLU A 112 -1.18 0.76 -13.61
CA GLU A 112 -0.24 0.22 -14.62
C GLU A 112 0.21 -1.23 -14.34
N GLY A 113 -0.70 -2.07 -13.83
CA GLY A 113 -0.40 -3.47 -13.50
C GLY A 113 0.39 -3.72 -12.21
N CYS A 114 0.83 -2.71 -11.45
CA CYS A 114 1.45 -2.95 -10.14
C CYS A 114 0.40 -3.13 -9.04
N GLU A 115 0.55 -4.15 -8.20
CA GLU A 115 -0.34 -4.36 -7.04
C GLU A 115 -0.20 -3.26 -5.97
N THR A 116 0.87 -2.45 -6.00
CA THR A 116 1.03 -1.33 -5.06
C THR A 116 0.34 -0.06 -5.56
N ASN A 117 -0.48 0.48 -4.67
CA ASN A 117 -1.09 1.79 -4.77
C ASN A 117 -0.14 2.91 -4.27
N ASN A 118 1.00 2.55 -3.67
CA ASN A 118 2.05 3.47 -3.29
C ASN A 118 3.14 3.54 -4.38
N LEU A 119 3.23 4.71 -5.04
CA LEU A 119 4.23 4.98 -6.06
C LEU A 119 5.65 4.88 -5.49
N SER A 120 5.90 5.27 -4.23
CA SER A 120 7.23 5.21 -3.61
C SER A 120 7.77 3.79 -3.49
N GLU A 121 6.89 2.81 -3.22
CA GLU A 121 7.26 1.39 -3.14
C GLU A 121 7.60 0.77 -4.50
N ARG A 122 7.06 1.30 -5.61
CA ARG A 122 7.52 0.91 -6.95
C ARG A 122 8.98 1.27 -7.13
N TYR A 123 9.37 2.45 -6.64
CA TYR A 123 10.76 2.87 -6.64
C TYR A 123 11.60 2.03 -5.69
N PHE A 124 11.16 1.79 -4.44
CA PHE A 124 11.95 0.99 -3.49
C PHE A 124 12.16 -0.45 -3.94
N ASN A 125 11.15 -1.16 -4.47
CA ASN A 125 11.35 -2.51 -5.02
C ASN A 125 12.27 -2.52 -6.24
N CYS A 126 12.21 -1.48 -7.08
CA CYS A 126 13.16 -1.31 -8.19
C CYS A 126 14.57 -1.05 -7.65
N PHE A 127 14.71 -0.27 -6.56
CA PHE A 127 15.98 -0.06 -5.87
C PHE A 127 16.51 -1.33 -5.23
N THR A 128 15.72 -2.21 -4.60
CA THR A 128 16.22 -3.46 -3.99
C THR A 128 16.71 -4.45 -5.05
N VAL A 129 16.03 -4.55 -6.19
CA VAL A 129 16.49 -5.36 -7.34
C VAL A 129 17.73 -4.75 -7.98
N SER A 130 17.81 -3.41 -8.04
CA SER A 130 18.97 -2.71 -8.60
C SER A 130 20.15 -2.63 -7.63
N HIS A 131 19.95 -2.72 -6.31
CA HIS A 131 21.02 -2.67 -5.29
C HIS A 131 21.95 -3.89 -5.37
N LEU A 132 21.43 -5.03 -5.86
CA LEU A 132 22.24 -6.20 -6.18
C LEU A 132 23.05 -6.05 -7.47
N ILE A 133 22.81 -5.00 -8.28
CA ILE A 133 23.48 -4.78 -9.58
C ILE A 133 24.29 -3.46 -9.61
N LEU A 134 23.96 -2.47 -8.79
CA LEU A 134 24.51 -1.11 -8.87
C LEU A 134 25.02 -0.60 -7.51
N MET A 135 25.75 -1.46 -6.79
CA MET A 135 26.53 -1.07 -5.61
C MET A 135 27.81 -0.28 -6.00
N ASN A 136 27.69 0.66 -6.96
CA ASN A 136 28.64 1.74 -7.20
C ASN A 136 28.05 2.72 -8.24
N LEU A 137 27.94 3.99 -7.83
CA LEU A 137 27.59 5.20 -8.61
C LEU A 137 26.10 5.57 -8.80
N PHE A 138 25.87 6.90 -8.73
CA PHE A 138 24.73 7.72 -9.17
C PHE A 138 23.57 7.95 -8.16
N ASP A 139 23.41 9.12 -7.52
CA ASP A 139 23.28 10.54 -7.95
C ASP A 139 21.80 10.97 -8.21
N PHE A 140 21.36 11.97 -7.43
CA PHE A 140 20.01 12.56 -7.33
C PHE A 140 19.43 13.02 -8.68
N ARG A 141 20.31 13.25 -9.67
CA ARG A 141 19.95 13.57 -11.06
C ARG A 141 19.21 12.44 -11.78
N MET A 142 19.44 11.17 -11.45
CA MET A 142 18.70 10.06 -12.07
C MET A 142 17.24 10.02 -11.61
N PHE A 143 16.99 10.37 -10.35
CA PHE A 143 15.64 10.45 -9.76
C PHE A 143 14.77 11.51 -10.45
N LEU A 144 15.36 12.66 -10.80
CA LEU A 144 14.67 13.72 -11.55
C LEU A 144 14.47 13.36 -13.03
N ARG A 145 15.45 12.71 -13.69
CA ARG A 145 15.32 12.28 -15.10
C ARG A 145 14.28 11.16 -15.28
N LEU A 146 14.16 10.24 -14.32
CA LEU A 146 13.16 9.17 -14.36
C LEU A 146 11.73 9.71 -14.16
N LYS A 147 11.52 10.71 -13.29
CA LYS A 147 10.22 11.39 -13.17
C LYS A 147 9.78 12.07 -14.48
N TYR A 148 10.74 12.61 -15.23
CA TYR A 148 10.49 13.33 -16.49
C TYR A 148 10.11 12.42 -17.66
N GLN A 149 10.55 11.15 -17.67
CA GLN A 149 10.25 10.22 -18.76
C GLN A 149 8.87 9.54 -18.68
N PHE A 150 8.23 9.53 -17.50
CA PHE A 150 6.97 8.80 -17.30
C PHE A 150 5.70 9.65 -17.50
N LEU A 151 5.80 10.98 -17.56
CA LEU A 151 4.67 11.87 -17.87
C LEU A 151 4.88 12.48 -19.25
N ARG A 152 4.39 11.81 -20.30
CA ARG A 152 4.40 12.40 -21.64
C ARG A 152 3.34 13.50 -21.76
N GLY A 153 3.77 14.70 -22.15
CA GLY A 153 2.91 15.75 -22.72
C GLY A 153 2.61 16.95 -21.81
N VAL A 154 1.73 17.83 -22.33
CA VAL A 154 1.36 19.18 -21.85
C VAL A 154 0.87 19.24 -20.39
N ALA A 155 0.57 18.09 -19.77
CA ALA A 155 0.16 17.96 -18.38
C ALA A 155 1.26 18.32 -17.34
N ASN A 156 2.51 18.56 -17.78
CA ASN A 156 3.64 18.87 -16.91
C ASN A 156 3.87 20.35 -16.57
N ARG A 157 3.21 21.32 -17.23
CA ARG A 157 3.48 22.76 -16.97
C ARG A 157 3.36 23.14 -15.49
N ARG A 158 2.32 22.63 -14.82
CA ARG A 158 2.10 22.91 -13.38
C ARG A 158 3.18 22.32 -12.49
N LEU A 159 3.77 21.18 -12.87
CA LEU A 159 4.85 20.55 -12.11
C LEU A 159 6.17 21.28 -12.33
N ASP A 160 6.42 21.74 -13.56
CA ASP A 160 7.58 22.56 -13.90
C ASP A 160 7.52 23.93 -13.20
N ASP A 161 6.35 24.59 -13.19
CA ASP A 161 6.12 25.84 -12.46
C ASP A 161 6.36 25.65 -10.95
N LEU A 162 5.86 24.54 -10.38
CA LEU A 162 6.05 24.20 -8.98
C LEU A 162 7.53 23.94 -8.66
N LEU A 163 8.26 23.25 -9.53
CA LEU A 163 9.69 22.98 -9.37
C LEU A 163 10.53 24.24 -9.53
N ILE A 164 10.14 25.18 -10.40
CA ILE A 164 10.77 26.49 -10.51
C ILE A 164 10.59 27.27 -9.21
N ILE A 165 9.35 27.36 -8.71
CA ILE A 165 9.04 28.02 -7.42
C ILE A 165 9.86 27.39 -6.30
N LEU A 166 9.82 26.07 -6.15
CA LEU A 166 10.56 25.33 -5.13
C LEU A 166 12.08 25.48 -5.29
N SER A 167 12.61 25.54 -6.52
CA SER A 167 14.04 25.72 -6.76
C SER A 167 14.52 27.12 -6.36
N VAL A 168 13.69 28.15 -6.54
CA VAL A 168 13.97 29.52 -6.09
C VAL A 168 13.91 29.58 -4.57
N THR A 169 12.91 28.96 -3.95
CA THR A 169 12.77 28.91 -2.49
C THR A 169 13.90 28.11 -1.83
N VAL A 170 14.30 26.97 -2.40
CA VAL A 170 15.39 26.14 -1.87
C VAL A 170 16.74 26.84 -2.01
N LYS A 171 16.98 27.58 -3.10
CA LYS A 171 18.21 28.40 -3.21
C LYS A 171 18.28 29.53 -2.19
N GLN A 172 17.16 30.07 -1.74
CA GLN A 172 17.15 31.07 -0.67
C GLN A 172 17.39 30.47 0.73
N TYR A 173 17.00 29.21 0.95
CA TYR A 173 17.14 28.55 2.25
C TYR A 173 18.52 27.94 2.50
N PHE A 174 19.27 27.63 1.44
CA PHE A 174 20.56 26.94 1.52
C PHE A 174 21.71 27.68 0.81
N GLY A 175 21.48 28.93 0.42
CA GLY A 175 22.48 29.84 -0.17
C GLY A 175 23.00 30.84 0.85
#